data_AF-A0A7L5A7W7-F1
#
_entry.id   AF-A0A7L5A7W7-F1
#
_cell.length_a   1.000
_cell.length_b   1.000
_cell.length_c   1.000
_cell.angle_alpha   90.00
_cell.angle_beta   90.00
_cell.angle_gamma   90.00
#
_symmetry.space_group_name_H-M   'P 1'
#
loop_
_entity.id
_entity.type
_entity.pdbx_description
1 polymer ?
#
loop_
_entity_poly.entity_id
_entity_poly.type
_entity_poly.pdbx_seq_one_letter_code
_entity_poly.pdbx_strand_id
1 'polypeptide(L)'
;MDSTKLFHRDPREVPFLRDQARMILVLADESSRGVPIREDDDFGFMAMQFLYKQIQHAESLLSLEPRRDAGLLARTMIDGLYQLLWTWHDPEARARRWRSFAIIHDWRLIQGRLQEGLSVEEVVITQNQLGLNTFGHLHRLKKPKLGSSDPYHRKWYGGTTLLDMADVAGRELYDGPYAELSDWEHWGVSGIGDSISRNDNHLVVDTHSERVAGLALLALFQCLIQTLQLVDSHLSLQLGKKLTRITTDFITTMNSFRQV
;
A
#
# COMPACT_ATOMS: atom_id res chain seq x y z
N MET A 1 8.32 33.64 -7.74
CA MET A 1 8.47 33.49 -6.28
C MET A 1 9.27 32.23 -6.06
N ASP A 2 10.36 32.33 -5.31
CA ASP A 2 11.23 31.21 -4.98
C ASP A 2 10.43 30.22 -4.10
N SER A 3 10.00 29.09 -4.65
CA SER A 3 9.16 28.09 -3.98
C SER A 3 9.88 27.37 -2.82
N THR A 4 11.20 27.58 -2.72
CA THR A 4 12.07 27.07 -1.66
C THR A 4 11.71 27.54 -0.24
N LYS A 5 10.82 28.55 -0.10
CA LYS A 5 10.49 29.16 1.20
C LYS A 5 9.22 28.65 1.90
N LEU A 6 8.41 27.80 1.27
CA LEU A 6 7.14 27.37 1.88
C LEU A 6 7.27 26.13 2.78
N PHE A 7 8.37 25.40 2.68
CA PHE A 7 8.66 24.24 3.53
C PHE A 7 10.14 24.23 3.91
N HIS A 8 10.53 25.02 4.91
CA HIS A 8 11.83 24.83 5.55
C HIS A 8 11.81 23.50 6.30
N ARG A 9 12.29 22.44 5.65
CA ARG A 9 12.63 21.19 6.31
C ARG A 9 14.02 21.28 6.91
N ASP A 10 14.17 20.68 8.09
CA ASP A 10 15.49 20.53 8.68
C ASP A 10 16.35 19.67 7.74
N PRO A 11 17.57 20.10 7.34
CA PRO A 11 18.41 19.37 6.40
C PRO A 11 18.80 17.96 6.91
N ARG A 12 18.61 17.68 8.20
CA ARG A 12 18.84 16.36 8.80
C ARG A 12 17.68 15.39 8.56
N GLU A 13 16.49 15.87 8.21
CA GLU A 13 15.26 15.08 8.15
C GLU A 13 15.34 13.97 7.08
N VAL A 14 15.65 14.30 5.82
CA VAL A 14 15.71 13.32 4.72
C VAL A 14 16.81 12.27 4.95
N PRO A 15 18.05 12.63 5.33
CA PRO A 15 19.06 11.64 5.71
C PRO A 15 18.60 10.70 6.82
N PHE A 16 18.01 11.24 7.89
CA PHE A 16 17.50 10.43 9.00
C PHE A 16 16.40 9.47 8.55
N LEU A 17 15.41 9.95 7.80
CA LEU A 17 14.32 9.13 7.28
C LEU A 17 14.84 7.99 6.39
N ARG A 18 15.86 8.26 5.56
CA ARG A 18 16.50 7.24 4.72
C ARG A 18 17.16 6.15 5.56
N ASP A 19 17.87 6.53 6.62
CA ASP A 19 18.52 5.57 7.52
C ASP A 19 17.49 4.72 8.28
N GLN A 20 16.41 5.34 8.77
CA GLN A 20 15.32 4.65 9.45
C GLN A 20 14.57 3.70 8.50
N ALA A 21 14.31 4.13 7.26
CA ALA A 21 13.72 3.31 6.21
C ALA A 21 14.56 2.06 5.91
N ARG A 22 15.88 2.20 5.79
CA ARG A 22 16.80 1.06 5.59
C ARG A 22 16.79 0.11 6.79
N MET A 23 16.86 0.65 8.00
CA MET A 23 16.83 -0.15 9.22
C MET A 23 15.54 -0.98 9.34
N ILE A 24 14.37 -0.36 9.12
CA ILE A 24 13.10 -1.08 9.22
C ILE A 24 12.90 -2.09 8.09
N LEU A 25 13.41 -1.80 6.89
CA LEU A 25 13.42 -2.73 5.77
C LEU A 25 14.22 -3.99 6.09
N VAL A 26 15.43 -3.85 6.63
CA VAL A 26 16.25 -5.00 7.05
C VAL A 26 15.51 -5.83 8.09
N LEU A 27 14.92 -5.18 9.10
CA LEU A 27 14.12 -5.88 10.10
C LEU A 27 12.94 -6.63 9.47
N ALA A 28 12.25 -6.01 8.52
CA ALA A 28 11.10 -6.60 7.84
C ALA A 28 11.48 -7.84 7.04
N ASP A 29 12.53 -7.75 6.23
CA ASP A 29 13.06 -8.86 5.45
C ASP A 29 13.50 -10.02 6.35
N GLU A 30 14.33 -9.76 7.36
CA GLU A 30 14.78 -10.78 8.31
C GLU A 30 13.63 -11.49 9.02
N SER A 31 12.62 -10.71 9.46
CA SER A 31 11.49 -11.25 10.23
C SER A 31 10.46 -11.99 9.39
N SER A 32 10.46 -11.76 8.07
CA SER A 32 9.48 -12.38 7.17
C SER A 32 9.86 -13.81 6.76
N ARG A 33 11.13 -14.21 6.94
CA ARG A 33 11.67 -15.46 6.40
C ARG A 33 11.23 -16.67 7.23
N GLY A 34 10.77 -17.70 6.54
CA GLY A 34 10.47 -19.01 7.14
C GLY A 34 9.32 -19.00 8.14
N VAL A 35 8.47 -17.97 8.11
CA VAL A 35 7.30 -17.87 8.99
C VAL A 35 6.26 -18.92 8.57
N PRO A 36 5.90 -19.88 9.45
CA PRO A 36 4.87 -20.86 9.13
C PRO A 36 3.49 -20.20 9.13
N ILE A 37 2.73 -20.43 8.06
CA ILE A 37 1.35 -19.96 7.94
C ILE A 37 0.46 -21.19 7.82
N ARG A 38 -0.61 -21.23 8.61
CA ARG A 38 -1.60 -22.30 8.51
C ARG A 38 -2.49 -22.08 7.30
N GLU A 39 -2.89 -23.16 6.63
CA GLU A 39 -3.78 -23.09 5.47
C GLU A 39 -5.17 -22.52 5.79
N ASP A 40 -5.63 -22.62 7.04
CA ASP A 40 -6.90 -22.06 7.50
C ASP A 40 -6.78 -20.65 8.08
N ASP A 41 -5.58 -20.06 8.08
CA ASP A 41 -5.33 -18.69 8.56
C ASP A 41 -5.29 -17.69 7.40
N ASP A 42 -6.48 -17.31 6.93
CA ASP A 42 -6.63 -16.35 5.82
C ASP A 42 -5.96 -15.01 6.11
N PHE A 43 -6.03 -14.52 7.35
CA PHE A 43 -5.44 -13.24 7.72
C PHE A 43 -3.92 -13.34 7.81
N GLY A 44 -3.37 -14.38 8.44
CA GLY A 44 -1.93 -14.60 8.48
C GLY A 44 -1.34 -14.73 7.07
N PHE A 45 -2.04 -15.44 6.18
CA PHE A 45 -1.67 -15.52 4.77
C PHE A 45 -1.66 -14.13 4.11
N MET A 46 -2.75 -13.36 4.25
CA MET A 46 -2.83 -11.99 3.72
C MET A 46 -1.74 -11.07 4.27
N ALA A 47 -1.56 -11.04 5.59
CA ALA A 47 -0.61 -10.16 6.26
C ALA A 47 0.82 -10.41 5.80
N MET A 48 1.20 -11.68 5.60
CA MET A 48 2.52 -12.02 5.05
C MET A 48 2.67 -11.62 3.59
N GLN A 49 1.66 -11.83 2.73
CA GLN A 49 1.70 -11.35 1.35
C GLN A 49 1.84 -9.82 1.28
N PHE A 50 1.15 -9.10 2.17
CA PHE A 50 1.23 -7.65 2.27
C PHE A 50 2.61 -7.22 2.77
N LEU A 51 3.17 -7.87 3.79
CA LEU A 51 4.54 -7.60 4.26
C LEU A 51 5.58 -7.77 3.14
N TYR A 52 5.53 -8.87 2.39
CA TYR A 52 6.42 -9.07 1.23
C TYR A 52 6.26 -7.97 0.18
N LYS A 53 5.03 -7.54 -0.11
CA LYS A 53 4.79 -6.42 -1.02
C LYS A 53 5.31 -5.09 -0.49
N GLN A 54 5.16 -4.81 0.80
CA GLN A 54 5.73 -3.62 1.42
C GLN A 54 7.26 -3.61 1.34
N ILE A 55 7.92 -4.76 1.56
CA ILE A 55 9.37 -4.93 1.41
C ILE A 55 9.80 -4.61 -0.03
N GLN A 56 9.16 -5.21 -1.05
CA GLN A 56 9.47 -4.96 -2.47
C GLN A 56 9.29 -3.50 -2.88
N HIS A 57 8.22 -2.85 -2.39
CA HIS A 57 7.98 -1.44 -2.66
C HIS A 57 8.98 -0.54 -1.94
N ALA A 58 9.38 -0.89 -0.71
CA ALA A 58 10.41 -0.16 0.03
C ALA A 58 11.78 -0.22 -0.66
N GLU A 59 12.18 -1.38 -1.18
CA GLU A 59 13.40 -1.53 -1.99
C GLU A 59 13.37 -0.66 -3.24
N SER A 60 12.23 -0.68 -3.95
CA SER A 60 12.02 0.13 -5.15
C SER A 60 12.06 1.62 -4.84
N LEU A 61 11.45 2.05 -3.73
CA LEU A 61 11.38 3.45 -3.32
C LEU A 61 12.76 3.97 -2.93
N LEU A 62 13.51 3.20 -2.12
CA LEU A 62 14.89 3.54 -1.74
C LEU A 62 15.84 3.61 -2.95
N SER A 63 15.55 2.88 -4.02
CA SER A 63 16.31 2.93 -5.27
C SER A 63 15.95 4.12 -6.16
N LEU A 64 14.76 4.71 -5.97
CA LEU A 64 14.21 5.78 -6.79
C LEU A 64 14.40 7.17 -6.18
N GLU A 65 14.47 7.27 -4.86
CA GLU A 65 14.70 8.51 -4.11
C GLU A 65 16.02 9.20 -4.56
N PRO A 66 16.06 10.53 -4.79
CA PRO A 66 15.04 11.56 -4.51
C PRO A 66 14.10 11.90 -5.68
N ARG A 67 13.91 11.01 -6.66
CA ARG A 67 13.00 11.28 -7.78
C ARG A 67 11.56 11.44 -7.32
N ARG A 68 10.81 12.34 -7.97
CA ARG A 68 9.40 12.62 -7.66
C ARG A 68 8.51 11.38 -7.75
N ASP A 69 8.82 10.46 -8.67
CA ASP A 69 8.07 9.20 -8.84
C ASP A 69 8.20 8.22 -7.65
N ALA A 70 9.08 8.48 -6.68
CA ALA A 70 9.05 7.80 -5.40
C ALA A 70 7.71 8.01 -4.66
N GLY A 71 7.00 9.12 -4.97
CA GLY A 71 5.66 9.41 -4.48
C GLY A 71 4.63 8.35 -4.86
N LEU A 72 4.68 7.81 -6.08
CA LEU A 72 3.80 6.75 -6.56
C LEU A 72 3.93 5.47 -5.74
N LEU A 73 5.18 5.06 -5.47
CA LEU A 73 5.47 3.90 -4.66
C LEU A 73 4.97 4.10 -3.22
N ALA A 74 5.22 5.27 -2.64
CA ALA A 74 4.72 5.61 -1.31
C ALA A 74 3.18 5.55 -1.24
N ARG A 75 2.47 6.09 -2.23
CA ARG A 75 1.00 6.00 -2.31
C ARG A 75 0.51 4.56 -2.42
N THR A 76 1.20 3.73 -3.21
CA THR A 76 0.88 2.30 -3.33
C THR A 76 1.10 1.54 -2.01
N MET A 77 2.17 1.86 -1.28
CA MET A 77 2.42 1.31 0.06
C MET A 77 1.31 1.70 1.05
N ILE A 78 0.86 2.96 1.02
CA ILE A 78 -0.24 3.45 1.85
C ILE A 78 -1.55 2.74 1.51
N ASP A 79 -1.86 2.53 0.22
CA ASP A 79 -3.04 1.78 -0.22
C ASP A 79 -3.06 0.36 0.34
N GLY A 80 -1.91 -0.32 0.30
CA GLY A 80 -1.74 -1.66 0.87
C GLY A 80 -1.88 -1.66 2.39
N LEU A 81 -1.25 -0.71 3.08
CA LEU A 81 -1.35 -0.62 4.53
C LEU A 81 -2.80 -0.39 4.99
N TYR A 82 -3.53 0.53 4.36
CA TYR A 82 -4.92 0.81 4.73
C TYR A 82 -5.84 -0.39 4.50
N GLN A 83 -5.64 -1.13 3.41
CA GLN A 83 -6.33 -2.39 3.19
C GLN A 83 -6.06 -3.40 4.31
N LEU A 84 -4.82 -3.51 4.77
CA LEU A 84 -4.43 -4.43 5.84
C LEU A 84 -4.99 -4.00 7.21
N LEU A 85 -4.83 -2.72 7.58
CA LEU A 85 -5.38 -2.15 8.81
C LEU A 85 -6.90 -2.28 8.84
N TRP A 86 -7.58 -1.95 7.74
CA TRP A 86 -9.02 -2.17 7.62
C TRP A 86 -9.36 -3.64 7.81
N THR A 87 -8.62 -4.57 7.18
CA THR A 87 -8.85 -6.01 7.37
C THR A 87 -8.70 -6.42 8.84
N TRP A 88 -7.71 -5.89 9.55
CA TRP A 88 -7.46 -6.19 10.97
C TRP A 88 -8.63 -5.91 11.92
N HIS A 89 -9.53 -4.99 11.56
CA HIS A 89 -10.74 -4.73 12.38
C HIS A 89 -11.79 -5.85 12.29
N ASP A 90 -11.74 -6.71 11.28
CA ASP A 90 -12.59 -7.90 11.13
C ASP A 90 -11.80 -8.96 10.33
N PRO A 91 -10.75 -9.54 10.94
CA PRO A 91 -9.70 -10.24 10.22
C PRO A 91 -10.23 -11.52 9.56
N GLU A 92 -11.13 -12.24 10.23
CA GLU A 92 -11.70 -13.47 9.69
C GLU A 92 -12.54 -13.21 8.44
N ALA A 93 -13.51 -12.29 8.50
CA ALA A 93 -14.41 -12.07 7.38
C ALA A 93 -13.72 -11.34 6.21
N ARG A 94 -12.90 -10.32 6.51
CA ARG A 94 -12.25 -9.50 5.48
C ARG A 94 -11.09 -10.23 4.80
N ALA A 95 -10.27 -10.98 5.53
CA ALA A 95 -9.19 -11.74 4.92
C ALA A 95 -9.73 -12.92 4.10
N ARG A 96 -10.76 -13.61 4.58
CA ARG A 96 -11.46 -14.64 3.79
C ARG A 96 -12.03 -14.06 2.50
N ARG A 97 -12.61 -12.86 2.56
CA ARG A 97 -13.07 -12.15 1.36
C ARG A 97 -11.89 -11.85 0.43
N TRP A 98 -10.78 -11.34 0.92
CA TRP A 98 -9.58 -11.10 0.10
C TRP A 98 -9.09 -12.38 -0.60
N ARG A 99 -8.86 -13.46 0.15
CA ARG A 99 -8.31 -14.72 -0.38
C ARG A 99 -9.26 -15.37 -1.39
N SER A 100 -10.56 -15.44 -1.06
CA SER A 100 -11.56 -16.04 -1.95
C SER A 100 -11.86 -15.21 -3.21
N PHE A 101 -11.42 -13.95 -3.29
CA PHE A 101 -11.63 -13.12 -4.47
C PHE A 101 -10.84 -13.62 -5.70
N ALA A 102 -9.78 -14.43 -5.50
CA ALA A 102 -9.07 -15.09 -6.59
C ALA A 102 -10.01 -15.92 -7.49
N ILE A 103 -11.04 -16.55 -6.90
CA ILE A 103 -12.05 -17.32 -7.63
C ILE A 103 -12.82 -16.43 -8.61
N ILE A 104 -13.10 -15.18 -8.25
CA ILE A 104 -13.79 -14.22 -9.13
C ILE A 104 -12.86 -13.78 -10.26
N HIS A 105 -11.57 -13.61 -9.97
CA HIS A 105 -10.57 -13.31 -10.99
C HIS A 105 -10.46 -14.45 -12.02
N ASP A 106 -10.33 -15.69 -11.55
CA ASP A 106 -10.25 -16.87 -12.40
C ASP A 106 -11.54 -17.05 -13.21
N TRP A 107 -12.70 -16.84 -12.58
CA TRP A 107 -13.98 -16.89 -13.29
C TRP A 107 -14.02 -15.89 -14.45
N ARG A 108 -13.60 -14.63 -14.23
CA ARG A 108 -13.55 -13.60 -15.28
C ARG A 108 -12.60 -13.98 -16.42
N LEU A 109 -11.44 -14.56 -16.10
CA LEU A 109 -10.50 -15.05 -17.11
C LEU A 109 -11.08 -16.20 -17.93
N ILE A 110 -11.76 -17.15 -17.28
CA ILE A 110 -12.45 -18.26 -17.96
C ILE A 110 -13.53 -17.72 -18.89
N GLN A 111 -14.39 -16.81 -18.41
CA GLN A 111 -15.44 -16.23 -19.25
C GLN A 111 -14.87 -15.46 -20.44
N GLY A 112 -13.79 -14.69 -20.25
CA GLY A 112 -13.11 -13.98 -21.34
C GLY A 112 -12.59 -14.93 -22.41
N ARG A 113 -11.86 -15.98 -22.01
CA ARG A 113 -11.36 -17.00 -22.95
C ARG A 113 -12.47 -17.69 -23.73
N LEU A 114 -13.56 -18.09 -23.06
CA LEU A 114 -14.69 -18.73 -23.71
C LEU A 114 -15.40 -17.79 -24.70
N GLN A 115 -15.50 -16.50 -24.38
CA GLN A 115 -16.05 -15.48 -25.29
C GLN A 115 -15.17 -15.27 -26.53
N GLU A 116 -13.85 -15.39 -26.39
CA GLU A 116 -12.89 -15.34 -27.49
C GLU A 116 -12.82 -16.64 -28.31
N GLY A 117 -13.58 -17.68 -27.94
CA GLY A 117 -13.56 -18.99 -28.59
C GLY A 117 -12.34 -19.84 -28.24
N LEU A 118 -11.60 -19.48 -27.18
CA LEU A 118 -10.47 -20.23 -26.68
C LEU A 118 -10.95 -21.34 -25.74
N SER A 119 -10.40 -22.56 -25.91
CA SER A 119 -10.70 -23.67 -25.00
C SER A 119 -10.06 -23.45 -23.63
N VAL A 120 -10.81 -23.80 -22.58
CA VAL A 120 -10.33 -23.89 -21.20
C VAL A 120 -10.51 -25.32 -20.73
N GLU A 121 -9.54 -25.86 -20.02
CA GLU A 121 -9.62 -27.23 -19.50
C GLU A 121 -10.81 -27.41 -18.55
N GLU A 122 -11.56 -28.51 -18.72
CA GLU A 122 -12.77 -28.80 -17.94
C GLU A 122 -12.49 -28.88 -16.43
N VAL A 123 -11.30 -29.35 -16.05
CA VAL A 123 -10.88 -29.42 -14.64
C VAL A 123 -10.79 -28.02 -14.00
N VAL A 124 -10.30 -27.02 -14.74
CA VAL A 124 -10.20 -25.64 -14.27
C VAL A 124 -11.59 -25.02 -14.13
N ILE A 125 -12.47 -25.26 -15.10
CA ILE A 125 -13.88 -24.81 -15.05
C ILE A 125 -14.58 -25.41 -13.83
N THR A 126 -14.44 -26.72 -13.63
CA THR A 126 -15.06 -27.44 -12.52
C THR A 126 -14.55 -26.95 -11.16
N GLN A 127 -13.22 -26.78 -11.00
CA GLN A 127 -12.62 -26.25 -9.78
C GLN A 127 -13.10 -24.83 -9.47
N ASN A 128 -13.15 -23.95 -10.48
CA ASN A 128 -13.66 -22.60 -10.32
C ASN A 128 -15.15 -22.61 -9.94
N GLN A 129 -15.97 -23.46 -10.56
CA GLN A 129 -17.38 -23.60 -10.24
C GLN A 129 -17.61 -24.06 -8.80
N LEU A 130 -16.80 -25.00 -8.29
CA LEU A 130 -16.83 -25.40 -6.88
C LEU A 130 -16.50 -24.20 -5.97
N GLY A 131 -15.46 -23.43 -6.30
CA GLY A 131 -15.12 -22.20 -5.59
C GLY A 131 -16.24 -21.16 -5.58
N LEU A 132 -16.92 -20.97 -6.71
CA LEU A 132 -18.06 -20.05 -6.83
C LEU A 132 -19.25 -20.49 -5.99
N ASN A 133 -19.52 -21.80 -5.94
CA ASN A 133 -20.58 -22.36 -5.12
C ASN A 133 -20.31 -22.11 -3.62
N THR A 134 -19.06 -22.19 -3.19
CA THR A 134 -18.67 -21.96 -1.79
C THR A 134 -18.60 -20.47 -1.45
N PHE A 135 -17.90 -19.66 -2.25
CA PHE A 135 -17.50 -18.30 -1.87
C PHE A 135 -18.11 -17.19 -2.74
N GLY A 136 -18.75 -17.52 -3.86
CA GLY A 136 -19.24 -16.52 -4.81
C GLY A 136 -20.23 -15.54 -4.18
N HIS A 137 -21.04 -15.99 -3.21
CA HIS A 137 -22.01 -15.14 -2.51
C HIS A 137 -21.36 -13.96 -1.75
N LEU A 138 -20.11 -14.09 -1.31
CA LEU A 138 -19.37 -13.03 -0.60
C LEU A 138 -19.05 -11.82 -1.49
N HIS A 139 -19.07 -12.01 -2.81
CA HIS A 139 -18.56 -11.06 -3.80
C HIS A 139 -19.66 -10.49 -4.70
N ARG A 140 -20.92 -10.91 -4.52
CA ARG A 140 -22.03 -10.51 -5.39
C ARG A 140 -22.43 -9.06 -5.18
N LEU A 141 -22.74 -8.37 -6.28
CA LEU A 141 -23.39 -7.07 -6.27
C LEU A 141 -24.81 -7.20 -5.72
N LYS A 142 -25.19 -6.30 -4.80
CA LYS A 142 -26.58 -6.23 -4.29
C LYS A 142 -27.59 -5.85 -5.38
N LYS A 143 -27.16 -5.04 -6.35
CA LYS A 143 -27.97 -4.55 -7.48
C LYS A 143 -27.13 -4.60 -8.76
N PRO A 144 -27.03 -5.76 -9.42
CA PRO A 144 -26.30 -5.84 -10.69
C PRO A 144 -26.99 -4.97 -11.74
N LYS A 145 -26.20 -4.38 -12.65
CA LYS A 145 -26.75 -3.63 -13.78
C LYS A 145 -27.55 -4.58 -14.66
N LEU A 146 -28.71 -4.13 -15.15
CA LEU A 146 -29.54 -4.91 -16.06
C LEU A 146 -28.72 -5.27 -17.31
N GLY A 147 -28.66 -6.56 -17.65
CA GLY A 147 -27.86 -7.07 -18.78
C GLY A 147 -26.36 -7.24 -18.51
N SER A 148 -25.87 -7.00 -17.29
CA SER A 148 -24.48 -7.31 -16.93
C SER A 148 -24.29 -8.82 -16.82
N SER A 149 -23.34 -9.36 -17.58
CA SER A 149 -22.90 -10.77 -17.46
C SER A 149 -22.03 -11.02 -16.24
N ASP A 150 -21.40 -9.97 -15.68
CA ASP A 150 -20.62 -10.03 -14.43
C ASP A 150 -21.47 -9.57 -13.23
N PRO A 151 -21.84 -10.49 -12.31
CA PRO A 151 -22.63 -10.18 -11.13
C PRO A 151 -21.77 -9.81 -9.90
N TYR A 152 -20.44 -9.72 -10.02
CA TYR A 152 -19.53 -9.57 -8.89
C TYR A 152 -18.91 -8.17 -8.77
N HIS A 153 -18.49 -7.80 -7.57
CA HIS A 153 -17.71 -6.59 -7.34
C HIS A 153 -16.39 -6.60 -8.13
N ARG A 154 -15.96 -5.44 -8.63
CA ARG A 154 -14.67 -5.29 -9.35
C ARG A 154 -13.46 -5.48 -8.42
N LYS A 155 -13.61 -5.12 -7.15
CA LYS A 155 -12.56 -5.14 -6.12
C LYS A 155 -13.02 -6.01 -4.95
N TRP A 156 -12.09 -6.72 -4.32
CA TRP A 156 -12.37 -7.66 -3.23
C TRP A 156 -13.01 -7.00 -2.01
N TYR A 157 -12.64 -5.75 -1.71
CA TYR A 157 -13.20 -4.99 -0.59
C TYR A 157 -14.59 -4.40 -0.87
N GLY A 158 -15.22 -4.72 -2.01
CA GLY A 158 -16.66 -4.53 -2.21
C GLY A 158 -17.19 -3.11 -1.99
N GLY A 159 -16.92 -2.20 -2.92
CA GLY A 159 -17.46 -0.83 -2.89
C GLY A 159 -16.86 0.10 -1.84
N THR A 160 -16.22 -0.44 -0.80
CA THR A 160 -15.43 0.32 0.18
C THR A 160 -14.31 1.08 -0.53
N THR A 161 -14.17 2.36 -0.24
CA THR A 161 -13.12 3.22 -0.77
C THR A 161 -11.92 3.25 0.18
N LEU A 162 -10.79 3.78 -0.30
CA LEU A 162 -9.63 3.97 0.56
C LEU A 162 -9.92 4.96 1.71
N LEU A 163 -10.74 5.99 1.44
CA LEU A 163 -11.20 6.93 2.46
C LEU A 163 -11.96 6.20 3.59
N ASP A 164 -12.90 5.32 3.23
CA ASP A 164 -13.64 4.53 4.22
C ASP A 164 -12.71 3.64 5.06
N MET A 165 -11.63 3.12 4.46
CA MET A 165 -10.62 2.34 5.18
C MET A 165 -9.81 3.22 6.13
N ALA A 166 -9.40 4.41 5.68
CA ALA A 166 -8.66 5.38 6.49
C ALA A 166 -9.50 5.91 7.66
N ASP A 167 -10.80 6.12 7.48
CA ASP A 167 -11.73 6.55 8.55
C ASP A 167 -11.81 5.53 9.70
N VAL A 168 -11.60 4.24 9.40
CA VAL A 168 -11.56 3.17 10.40
C VAL A 168 -10.16 3.03 11.03
N ALA A 169 -9.12 3.13 10.21
CA ALA A 169 -7.74 2.82 10.59
C ALA A 169 -6.93 3.99 11.17
N GLY A 170 -7.39 5.23 10.99
CA GLY A 170 -6.63 6.46 11.29
C GLY A 170 -6.19 7.17 10.01
N ARG A 171 -6.41 8.48 9.92
CA ARG A 171 -6.31 9.24 8.65
C ARG A 171 -4.95 9.87 8.40
N GLU A 172 -3.96 9.69 9.28
CA GLU A 172 -2.70 10.44 9.27
C GLU A 172 -1.92 10.27 7.95
N LEU A 173 -1.84 9.06 7.42
CA LEU A 173 -1.19 8.81 6.12
C LEU A 173 -2.04 9.28 4.95
N TYR A 174 -3.36 9.18 5.06
CA TYR A 174 -4.31 9.58 4.02
C TYR A 174 -4.35 11.10 3.83
N ASP A 175 -4.56 11.85 4.92
CA ASP A 175 -4.65 13.31 4.93
C ASP A 175 -3.26 13.97 4.81
N GLY A 176 -2.19 13.23 5.12
CA GLY A 176 -0.79 13.68 5.00
C GLY A 176 -0.13 13.21 3.69
N PRO A 177 0.89 12.31 3.74
CA PRO A 177 1.66 11.91 2.57
C PRO A 177 0.84 11.49 1.35
N TYR A 178 -0.26 10.74 1.53
CA TYR A 178 -1.06 10.29 0.40
C TYR A 178 -1.65 11.47 -0.38
N ALA A 179 -2.34 12.40 0.30
CA ALA A 179 -2.90 13.60 -0.32
C ALA A 179 -1.81 14.50 -0.93
N GLU A 180 -0.73 14.77 -0.19
CA GLU A 180 0.39 15.64 -0.60
C GLU A 180 1.15 15.15 -1.83
N LEU A 181 1.21 13.83 -2.03
CA LEU A 181 1.85 13.20 -3.18
C LEU A 181 0.89 13.05 -4.37
N SER A 182 -0.41 13.22 -4.16
CA SER A 182 -1.44 12.97 -5.18
C SER A 182 -1.32 13.86 -6.41
N ASP A 183 -0.96 15.13 -6.23
CA ASP A 183 -1.05 16.11 -7.31
C ASP A 183 -0.03 15.83 -8.43
N TRP A 184 1.20 15.42 -8.08
CA TRP A 184 2.20 14.99 -9.07
C TRP A 184 1.73 13.77 -9.87
N GLU A 185 1.26 12.74 -9.18
CA GLU A 185 0.89 11.45 -9.79
C GLU A 185 -0.33 11.53 -10.71
N HIS A 186 -1.20 12.52 -10.50
CA HIS A 186 -2.39 12.73 -11.33
C HIS A 186 -2.24 13.89 -12.32
N TRP A 187 -1.00 14.32 -12.57
CA TRP A 187 -0.69 15.41 -13.51
C TRP A 187 -1.41 16.72 -13.15
N GLY A 188 -1.59 16.94 -11.85
CA GLY A 188 -2.13 18.16 -11.29
C GLY A 188 -1.24 19.37 -11.59
N VAL A 189 -1.89 20.51 -11.78
CA VAL A 189 -1.22 21.75 -12.20
C VAL A 189 -0.19 22.20 -11.17
N SER A 190 -0.46 22.01 -9.88
CA SER A 190 0.45 22.45 -8.80
C SER A 190 1.69 21.57 -8.74
N GLY A 191 1.54 20.25 -8.88
CA GLY A 191 2.63 19.27 -8.85
C GLY A 191 3.55 19.43 -10.05
N ILE A 192 2.98 19.58 -11.25
CA ILE A 192 3.77 19.88 -12.46
C ILE A 192 4.43 21.26 -12.30
N GLY A 193 3.68 22.27 -11.86
CA GLY A 193 4.19 23.62 -11.65
C GLY A 193 5.38 23.69 -10.69
N ASP A 194 5.33 22.93 -9.58
CA ASP A 194 6.40 22.82 -8.58
C ASP A 194 7.70 22.20 -9.13
N SER A 195 7.64 21.47 -10.24
CA SER A 195 8.83 20.93 -10.91
C SER A 195 9.48 21.89 -11.90
N ILE A 196 8.81 22.99 -12.26
CA ILE A 196 9.26 23.85 -13.36
C ILE A 196 10.08 25.01 -12.82
N SER A 197 11.30 25.14 -13.32
CA SER A 197 12.11 26.35 -13.23
C SER A 197 12.25 27.02 -14.62
N ARG A 198 12.43 28.34 -14.62
CA ARG A 198 12.58 29.14 -15.86
C ARG A 198 13.98 29.71 -15.91
N ASN A 199 14.70 29.46 -16.99
CA ASN A 199 16.02 30.02 -17.24
C ASN A 199 16.15 30.45 -18.71
N ASP A 200 16.49 31.71 -18.96
CA ASP A 200 16.77 32.27 -20.29
C ASP A 200 15.82 31.82 -21.42
N ASN A 201 14.50 32.00 -21.23
CA ASN A 201 13.42 31.57 -22.13
C ASN A 201 13.23 30.05 -22.32
N HIS A 202 13.92 29.23 -21.54
CA HIS A 202 13.72 27.78 -21.48
C HIS A 202 12.99 27.35 -20.21
N LEU A 203 12.19 26.29 -20.34
CA LEU A 203 11.61 25.56 -19.22
C LEU A 203 12.55 24.42 -18.85
N VAL A 204 12.89 24.33 -17.57
CA VAL A 204 13.66 23.21 -17.01
C VAL A 204 12.75 22.50 -16.01
N VAL A 205 12.61 21.19 -16.17
CA VAL A 205 11.80 20.35 -15.27
C VAL A 205 12.74 19.60 -14.33
N ASP A 206 12.61 19.86 -13.03
CA ASP A 206 13.32 19.12 -12.00
C ASP A 206 12.56 17.84 -11.64
N THR A 207 13.19 16.72 -11.95
CA THR A 207 12.66 15.38 -11.68
C THR A 207 12.90 14.93 -10.24
N HIS A 208 13.63 15.71 -9.44
CA HIS A 208 13.90 15.46 -8.03
C HIS A 208 13.10 16.42 -7.15
N SER A 209 12.86 16.01 -5.90
CA SER A 209 12.26 16.86 -4.88
C SER A 209 12.54 16.32 -3.49
N GLU A 210 13.25 17.09 -2.66
CA GLU A 210 13.48 16.72 -1.26
C GLU A 210 12.16 16.64 -0.45
N ARG A 211 11.17 17.45 -0.81
CA ARG A 211 9.82 17.38 -0.22
C ARG A 211 9.21 16.00 -0.48
N VAL A 212 9.19 15.57 -1.74
CA VAL A 212 8.66 14.27 -2.14
C VAL A 212 9.47 13.15 -1.51
N ALA A 213 10.80 13.23 -1.55
CA ALA A 213 11.69 12.25 -0.92
C ALA A 213 11.37 12.05 0.56
N GLY A 214 11.28 13.12 1.35
CA GLY A 214 10.95 13.00 2.78
C GLY A 214 9.55 12.46 3.04
N LEU A 215 8.53 12.86 2.26
CA LEU A 215 7.18 12.29 2.40
C LEU A 215 7.14 10.80 2.05
N ALA A 216 7.84 10.41 0.98
CA ALA A 216 7.91 9.03 0.52
C ALA A 216 8.64 8.14 1.53
N LEU A 217 9.78 8.60 2.06
CA LEU A 217 10.53 7.88 3.08
C LEU A 217 9.77 7.77 4.42
N LEU A 218 9.07 8.83 4.82
CA LEU A 218 8.19 8.78 6.01
C LEU A 218 7.06 7.78 5.84
N ALA A 219 6.38 7.80 4.69
CA ALA A 219 5.32 6.85 4.36
C ALA A 219 5.84 5.41 4.34
N LEU A 220 7.01 5.17 3.72
CA LEU A 220 7.69 3.88 3.71
C LEU A 220 7.91 3.38 5.14
N PHE A 221 8.55 4.20 5.99
CA PHE A 221 8.84 3.81 7.37
C PHE A 221 7.57 3.45 8.12
N GLN A 222 6.54 4.30 8.04
CA GLN A 222 5.27 4.08 8.72
C GLN A 222 4.52 2.86 8.20
N CYS A 223 4.52 2.63 6.88
CA CYS A 223 3.89 1.45 6.28
C CYS A 223 4.57 0.15 6.74
N LEU A 224 5.91 0.10 6.73
CA LEU A 224 6.63 -1.09 7.18
C LEU A 224 6.48 -1.34 8.68
N ILE A 225 6.63 -0.32 9.52
CA ILE A 225 6.53 -0.50 10.98
C ILE A 225 5.12 -0.96 11.38
N GLN A 226 4.06 -0.38 10.82
CA GLN A 226 2.69 -0.76 11.15
C GLN A 226 2.32 -2.14 10.57
N THR A 227 2.80 -2.46 9.37
CA THR A 227 2.63 -3.82 8.81
C THR A 227 3.32 -4.85 9.69
N LEU A 228 4.55 -4.58 10.14
CA LEU A 228 5.27 -5.47 11.07
C LEU A 228 4.57 -5.59 12.42
N GLN A 229 4.00 -4.52 12.97
CA GLN A 229 3.23 -4.58 14.21
C GLN A 229 2.01 -5.49 14.08
N LEU A 230 1.29 -5.43 12.97
CA LEU A 230 0.16 -6.31 12.71
C LEU A 230 0.59 -7.77 12.55
N VAL A 231 1.64 -8.01 11.75
CA VAL A 231 2.17 -9.36 11.54
C VAL A 231 2.69 -9.94 12.86
N ASP A 232 3.43 -9.17 13.65
CA ASP A 232 3.91 -9.58 14.97
C ASP A 232 2.75 -9.90 15.91
N SER A 233 1.71 -9.04 15.94
CA SER A 233 0.53 -9.25 16.78
C SER A 233 -0.24 -10.52 16.40
N HIS A 234 -0.34 -10.85 15.11
CA HIS A 234 -1.11 -12.01 14.65
C HIS A 234 -0.30 -13.31 14.69
N LEU A 235 0.95 -13.27 14.24
CA LEU A 235 1.82 -14.45 14.10
C LEU A 235 2.79 -14.64 15.27
N SER A 236 2.77 -13.74 16.25
CA SER A 236 3.61 -13.81 17.46
C SER A 236 5.11 -13.90 17.14
N LEU A 237 5.61 -13.00 16.28
CA LEU A 237 7.03 -12.96 15.87
C LEU A 237 7.99 -12.50 16.98
N GLN A 238 7.46 -12.07 18.13
CA GLN A 238 8.19 -11.58 19.30
C GLN A 238 8.98 -10.29 19.05
N LEU A 239 8.51 -9.45 18.13
CA LEU A 239 9.15 -8.20 17.76
C LEU A 239 8.67 -7.00 18.58
N GLY A 240 7.54 -7.12 19.30
CA GLY A 240 6.86 -6.01 19.98
C GLY A 240 7.79 -5.04 20.72
N LYS A 241 8.68 -5.53 21.59
CA LYS A 241 9.63 -4.67 22.32
C LYS A 241 10.58 -3.90 21.39
N LYS A 242 11.07 -4.56 20.35
CA LYS A 242 11.99 -3.97 19.35
C LYS A 242 11.26 -2.92 18.52
N LEU A 243 10.03 -3.21 18.08
CA LEU A 243 9.20 -2.29 17.30
C LEU A 243 8.83 -1.05 18.12
N THR A 244 8.39 -1.21 19.37
CA THR A 244 8.09 -0.08 20.27
C THR A 244 9.30 0.83 20.44
N ARG A 245 10.48 0.26 20.70
CA ARG A 245 11.71 1.04 20.82
C ARG A 245 12.02 1.84 19.55
N ILE A 246 11.98 1.19 18.39
CA ILE A 246 12.21 1.85 17.09
C ILE A 246 11.23 3.02 16.90
N THR A 247 9.95 2.81 17.18
CA THR A 247 8.92 3.86 17.06
C THR A 247 9.17 5.02 18.03
N THR A 248 9.50 4.75 19.30
CA THR A 248 9.78 5.79 20.29
C THR A 248 11.02 6.60 19.93
N ASP A 249 12.10 5.94 19.53
CA ASP A 249 13.34 6.61 19.12
C ASP A 249 13.09 7.48 17.88
N PHE A 250 12.37 6.96 16.89
CA PHE A 250 11.96 7.69 15.69
C PHE A 250 11.18 8.97 16.01
N ILE A 251 10.12 8.87 16.80
CA ILE A 251 9.27 10.02 17.16
C ILE A 251 10.07 11.06 17.93
N THR A 252 10.89 10.63 18.89
CA THR A 252 11.75 11.51 19.68
C THR A 252 12.68 12.32 18.78
N THR A 253 13.37 11.66 17.85
CA THR A 253 14.29 12.33 16.93
C THR A 253 13.55 13.25 15.96
N MET A 254 12.45 12.82 15.35
CA MET A 254 11.66 13.66 14.45
C MET A 254 11.12 14.92 15.14
N ASN A 255 10.70 14.82 16.40
CA ASN A 255 10.24 15.98 17.17
C ASN A 255 11.39 16.97 17.45
N SER A 256 12.63 16.49 17.61
CA SER A 256 13.79 17.36 17.82
C SER A 256 14.12 18.23 16.60
N PHE A 257 13.75 17.80 15.39
CA PHE A 257 13.93 18.59 14.16
C PHE A 257 12.94 19.75 14.05
N ARG A 258 11.81 19.69 14.79
CA ARG A 258 10.76 20.72 14.78
C ARG A 258 10.94 21.79 15.86
N GLN A 259 11.89 21.61 16.77
CA GLN A 259 12.16 22.52 17.89
C GLN A 259 13.26 23.55 17.58
N VAL A 260 13.70 23.64 16.32
CA VAL A 260 14.72 24.59 15.82
C VAL A 260 14.06 25.77 15.14
#